data_AF-A0A968LCI2-F1
#
_entry.id   AF-A0A968LCI2-F1
#
_cell.length_a   1.000
_cell.length_b   1.000
_cell.length_c   1.000
_cell.angle_alpha   90.00
_cell.angle_beta   90.00
_cell.angle_gamma   90.00
#
_symmetry.space_group_name_H-M   'P 1'
#
loop_
_entity.id
_entity.type
_entity.pdbx_description
1 polymer ?
#
loop_
_entity_poly.entity_id
_entity_poly.type
_entity_poly.pdbx_seq_one_letter_code
_entity_poly.pdbx_strand_id
1 'polypeptide(L)'
;MGDRTPPLPAAKLHWFRRQLATWAVQHFRDFPWRHTTDPYAIFVAESLLQKTNAATVVPIYETFLARYPDLHALAAAPVAEVAALLQPLGLFFRAERLCQAVQVVLTKHGGRIPDTEAALLVLPGIGKYTARSICANAFGQPAAILDTNVARILERFFGIQGERVKSRCKLLWGAAEAAAPAAEVSRWNLTLLDFGALVCTARQPSCGACPLQKRCCYRGVGSSKVAEEQGRYE
;
A
#
# COMPACT_ATOMS: atom_id res chain seq x y z
N MET A 1 -4.35 22.15 -17.55
CA MET A 1 -2.90 21.90 -17.38
C MET A 1 -2.74 20.40 -17.21
N GLY A 2 -2.39 19.70 -18.30
CA GLY A 2 -2.64 18.27 -18.48
C GLY A 2 -1.91 17.39 -17.46
N ASP A 3 -2.66 16.44 -16.92
CA ASP A 3 -2.25 15.38 -15.99
C ASP A 3 -1.32 14.40 -16.72
N ARG A 4 -0.07 14.79 -16.96
CA ARG A 4 0.88 13.93 -17.67
C ARG A 4 1.56 13.01 -16.67
N THR A 5 1.02 11.81 -16.52
CA THR A 5 1.76 10.65 -16.04
C THR A 5 3.09 10.58 -16.79
N PRO A 6 4.25 10.52 -16.09
CA PRO A 6 5.52 10.49 -16.79
C PRO A 6 5.58 9.19 -17.60
N PRO A 7 5.97 9.23 -18.87
CA PRO A 7 6.07 8.02 -19.67
C PRO A 7 7.14 7.12 -19.05
N LEU A 8 6.72 6.03 -18.41
CA LEU A 8 7.62 4.98 -17.96
C LEU A 8 8.08 4.21 -19.21
N PRO A 9 9.39 4.16 -19.52
CA PRO A 9 9.85 3.48 -20.73
C PRO A 9 9.40 2.01 -20.73
N ALA A 10 8.64 1.59 -21.74
CA ALA A 10 7.95 0.29 -21.75
C ALA A 10 8.90 -0.89 -21.47
N ALA A 11 10.09 -0.90 -22.08
CA ALA A 11 11.10 -1.93 -21.85
C ALA A 11 11.65 -1.93 -20.41
N LYS A 12 11.78 -0.75 -19.78
CA LYS A 12 12.23 -0.62 -18.39
C LYS A 12 11.13 -1.08 -17.43
N LEU A 13 9.88 -0.74 -17.72
CA LEU A 13 8.71 -1.14 -16.94
C LEU A 13 8.45 -2.65 -17.01
N HIS A 14 8.52 -3.25 -18.20
CA HIS A 14 8.39 -4.71 -18.34
C HIS A 14 9.46 -5.45 -17.54
N TRP A 15 10.72 -5.01 -17.63
CA TRP A 15 11.81 -5.57 -16.83
C TRP A 15 11.57 -5.42 -15.32
N PHE A 16 11.14 -4.24 -14.87
CA PHE A 16 10.82 -3.96 -13.47
C PHE A 16 9.77 -4.90 -12.91
N ARG A 17 8.64 -5.06 -13.62
CA ARG A 17 7.57 -5.99 -13.24
C ARG A 17 8.10 -7.42 -13.14
N ARG A 18 8.88 -7.88 -14.13
CA ARG A 18 9.42 -9.24 -14.17
C ARG A 18 10.38 -9.51 -13.00
N GLN A 19 11.27 -8.57 -12.68
CA GLN A 19 12.20 -8.73 -11.56
C GLN A 19 11.47 -8.81 -10.22
N LEU A 20 10.47 -7.95 -10.00
CA LEU A 20 9.69 -7.97 -8.77
C LEU A 20 8.82 -9.22 -8.65
N ALA A 21 8.20 -9.66 -9.75
CA ALA A 21 7.44 -10.91 -9.77
C ALA A 21 8.34 -12.12 -9.44
N THR A 22 9.55 -12.17 -10.00
CA THR A 22 10.53 -13.23 -9.70
C THR A 22 10.97 -13.19 -8.24
N TRP A 23 11.28 -12.00 -7.73
CA TRP A 23 11.66 -11.81 -6.32
C TRP A 23 10.53 -12.22 -5.36
N ALA A 24 9.27 -11.91 -5.69
CA ALA A 24 8.12 -12.25 -4.87
C ALA A 24 7.95 -13.76 -4.69
N VAL A 25 8.37 -14.62 -5.64
CA VAL A 25 8.23 -16.08 -5.52
C VAL A 25 8.82 -16.61 -4.20
N GLN A 26 9.94 -16.05 -3.74
CA GLN A 26 10.66 -16.51 -2.55
C GLN A 26 10.49 -15.60 -1.33
N HIS A 27 10.02 -14.36 -1.52
CA HIS A 27 10.05 -13.32 -0.49
C HIS A 27 8.67 -12.71 -0.18
N PHE A 28 7.61 -13.18 -0.84
CA PHE A 28 6.25 -12.74 -0.52
C PHE A 28 5.90 -13.12 0.92
N ARG A 29 5.58 -12.12 1.73
CA ARG A 29 5.35 -12.32 3.16
C ARG A 29 3.97 -12.92 3.41
N ASP A 30 3.92 -13.79 4.41
CA ASP A 30 2.71 -14.46 4.81
C ASP A 30 2.00 -13.69 5.94
N PHE A 31 0.72 -13.35 5.74
CA PHE A 31 -0.12 -12.66 6.72
C PHE A 31 -1.59 -13.13 6.59
N PRO A 32 -2.35 -13.22 7.70
CA PRO A 32 -3.72 -13.75 7.67
C PRO A 32 -4.65 -13.07 6.66
N TRP A 33 -4.62 -11.74 6.58
CA TRP A 33 -5.44 -10.95 5.65
C TRP A 33 -5.03 -11.09 4.18
N ARG A 34 -3.99 -11.84 3.84
CA ARG A 34 -3.62 -12.16 2.44
C ARG A 34 -4.26 -13.46 1.94
N HIS A 35 -4.91 -14.22 2.82
CA HIS A 35 -5.57 -15.50 2.51
C HIS A 35 -7.08 -15.41 2.40
N THR A 36 -7.62 -14.20 2.35
CA THR A 36 -9.05 -13.95 2.27
C THR A 36 -9.33 -12.81 1.31
N THR A 37 -10.51 -12.86 0.69
CA THR A 37 -11.09 -11.75 -0.07
C THR A 37 -12.33 -11.20 0.64
N ASP A 38 -12.62 -11.63 1.87
CA ASP A 38 -13.75 -11.11 2.64
C ASP A 38 -13.60 -9.59 2.87
N PRO A 39 -14.53 -8.77 2.35
CA PRO A 39 -14.42 -7.32 2.45
C PRO A 39 -14.34 -6.80 3.88
N TYR A 40 -15.02 -7.44 4.84
CA TYR A 40 -14.96 -7.04 6.24
C TYR A 40 -13.58 -7.31 6.85
N ALA A 41 -13.07 -8.53 6.68
CA ALA A 41 -11.74 -8.92 7.13
C ALA A 41 -10.63 -8.02 6.53
N ILE A 42 -10.71 -7.68 5.24
CA ILE A 42 -9.76 -6.76 4.58
C ILE A 42 -9.91 -5.33 5.12
N PHE A 43 -11.14 -4.84 5.31
CA PHE A 43 -11.40 -3.51 5.89
C PHE A 43 -10.81 -3.38 7.31
N VAL A 44 -10.96 -4.41 8.14
CA VAL A 44 -10.35 -4.46 9.48
C VAL A 44 -8.84 -4.45 9.36
N ALA A 45 -8.24 -5.34 8.56
CA ALA A 45 -6.79 -5.41 8.39
C ALA A 45 -6.20 -4.06 7.97
N GLU A 46 -6.78 -3.42 6.95
CA GLU A 46 -6.34 -2.11 6.47
C GLU A 46 -6.46 -1.01 7.52
N SER A 47 -7.49 -1.05 8.36
CA SER A 47 -7.65 -0.11 9.49
C SER A 47 -6.56 -0.29 10.54
N LEU A 48 -6.21 -1.55 10.85
CA LEU A 48 -5.18 -1.91 11.83
C LEU A 48 -3.76 -1.64 11.33
N LEU A 49 -3.51 -1.76 10.02
CA LEU A 49 -2.20 -1.57 9.38
C LEU A 49 -1.78 -0.10 9.27
N GLN A 50 -2.69 0.84 9.53
CA GLN A 50 -2.38 2.26 9.41
C GLN A 50 -1.32 2.68 10.43
N LYS A 51 -0.09 2.98 9.97
CA LYS A 51 1.05 3.40 10.81
C LYS A 51 1.51 2.37 11.85
N THR A 52 1.28 1.09 11.58
CA THR A 52 1.69 -0.01 12.47
C THR A 52 2.58 -1.00 11.70
N ASN A 53 3.31 -1.84 12.43
CA ASN A 53 4.05 -2.93 11.83
C ASN A 53 3.11 -4.12 11.61
N ALA A 54 3.08 -4.68 10.40
CA ALA A 54 2.26 -5.83 10.05
C ALA A 54 2.43 -7.02 11.02
N ALA A 55 3.66 -7.34 11.46
CA ALA A 55 3.90 -8.44 12.40
C ALA A 55 3.23 -8.21 13.76
N THR A 56 3.17 -6.96 14.23
CA THR A 56 2.48 -6.57 15.47
C THR A 56 0.96 -6.60 15.31
N VAL A 57 0.44 -6.41 14.09
CA VAL A 57 -1.00 -6.43 13.79
C VAL A 57 -1.58 -7.84 13.87
N VAL A 58 -0.83 -8.88 13.47
CA VAL A 58 -1.31 -10.28 13.38
C VAL A 58 -2.12 -10.74 14.61
N PRO A 59 -1.58 -10.74 15.85
CA PRO A 59 -2.34 -11.24 17.00
C PRO A 59 -3.57 -10.38 17.34
N ILE A 60 -3.50 -9.08 17.08
CA ILE A 60 -4.62 -8.16 17.32
C ILE A 60 -5.72 -8.37 16.30
N TYR A 61 -5.36 -8.58 15.03
CA TYR A 61 -6.29 -8.88 13.95
C TYR A 61 -7.09 -10.16 14.21
N GLU A 62 -6.42 -11.24 14.59
CA GLU A 62 -7.07 -12.51 14.91
C GLU A 62 -8.04 -12.37 16.09
N THR A 63 -7.59 -11.71 17.17
CA THR A 63 -8.45 -11.41 18.33
C THR A 63 -9.64 -10.52 17.95
N PHE A 64 -9.41 -9.54 17.08
CA PHE A 64 -10.43 -8.61 16.62
C PHE A 64 -11.54 -9.33 15.85
N LEU A 65 -11.19 -10.16 14.87
CA LEU A 65 -12.18 -10.90 14.08
C LEU A 65 -12.88 -11.98 14.91
N ALA A 66 -12.21 -12.59 15.89
CA ALA A 66 -12.86 -13.53 16.81
C ALA A 66 -13.92 -12.84 17.68
N ARG A 67 -13.65 -11.62 18.14
CA ARG A 67 -14.57 -10.85 19.00
C ARG A 67 -15.68 -10.15 18.22
N TYR A 68 -15.33 -9.62 17.04
CA TYR A 68 -16.23 -8.89 16.16
C TYR A 68 -16.19 -9.56 14.77
N PRO A 69 -16.97 -10.63 14.55
CA PRO A 69 -16.90 -11.41 13.32
C PRO A 69 -17.50 -10.71 12.11
N ASP A 70 -18.34 -9.68 12.31
CA ASP A 70 -18.98 -8.94 11.24
C ASP A 70 -19.20 -7.45 11.59
N LEU A 71 -19.76 -6.71 10.63
CA LEU A 71 -20.08 -5.29 10.79
C LEU A 71 -21.11 -5.02 11.88
N HIS A 72 -22.08 -5.91 12.12
CA HIS A 72 -23.12 -5.72 13.13
C HIS A 72 -22.54 -5.91 14.54
N ALA A 73 -21.72 -6.94 14.73
CA ALA A 73 -21.00 -7.19 15.98
C ALA A 73 -20.08 -6.02 16.32
N LEU A 74 -19.33 -5.50 15.35
CA LEU A 74 -18.48 -4.32 15.54
C LEU A 74 -19.29 -3.04 15.80
N ALA A 75 -20.44 -2.87 15.14
CA ALA A 75 -21.31 -1.72 15.35
C ALA A 75 -21.96 -1.68 16.74
N ALA A 76 -22.24 -2.85 17.32
CA ALA A 76 -22.80 -2.99 18.65
C ALA A 76 -21.73 -2.86 19.77
N ALA A 77 -20.45 -2.92 19.41
CA ALA A 77 -19.36 -2.88 20.37
C ALA A 77 -19.24 -1.49 21.05
N PRO A 78 -19.05 -1.44 22.38
CA PRO A 78 -18.69 -0.19 23.05
C PRO A 78 -17.36 0.34 22.50
N VAL A 79 -17.31 1.62 22.13
CA VAL A 79 -16.09 2.25 21.57
C VAL A 79 -14.88 2.08 22.49
N ALA A 80 -15.09 2.08 23.81
CA ALA A 80 -14.04 1.85 24.79
C ALA A 80 -13.41 0.44 24.70
N GLU A 81 -14.19 -0.59 24.40
CA GLU A 81 -13.68 -1.95 24.22
C GLU A 81 -12.88 -2.08 22.92
N VAL A 82 -13.37 -1.46 21.84
CA VAL A 82 -12.63 -1.36 20.58
C VAL A 82 -11.32 -0.60 20.82
N ALA A 83 -11.34 0.51 21.53
CA ALA A 83 -10.15 1.30 21.87
C ALA A 83 -9.12 0.50 22.66
N ALA A 84 -9.56 -0.27 23.67
CA ALA A 84 -8.69 -1.14 24.46
C ALA A 84 -8.00 -2.20 23.58
N LEU A 85 -8.73 -2.80 22.64
CA LEU A 85 -8.17 -3.78 21.71
C LEU A 85 -7.16 -3.17 20.74
N LEU A 86 -7.32 -1.90 20.37
CA LEU A 86 -6.41 -1.15 19.51
C LEU A 86 -5.21 -0.53 20.26
N GLN A 87 -5.23 -0.50 21.59
CA GLN A 87 -4.21 0.14 22.42
C GLN A 87 -2.80 -0.43 22.20
N PRO A 88 -2.57 -1.76 22.09
CA PRO A 88 -1.25 -2.32 21.84
C PRO A 88 -0.63 -1.86 20.50
N LEU A 89 -1.47 -1.46 19.54
CA LEU A 89 -1.04 -0.91 18.25
C LEU A 89 -0.78 0.61 18.30
N GLY A 90 -1.04 1.25 19.44
CA GLY A 90 -1.05 2.71 19.56
C GLY A 90 -2.20 3.36 18.78
N LEU A 91 -3.29 2.63 18.52
CA LEU A 91 -4.40 3.07 17.66
C LEU A 91 -5.71 3.33 18.41
N PHE A 92 -5.71 3.36 19.75
CA PHE A 92 -6.91 3.54 20.58
C PHE A 92 -7.76 4.76 20.15
N PHE A 93 -7.12 5.88 19.79
CA PHE A 93 -7.78 7.11 19.33
C PHE A 93 -8.51 6.98 17.98
N ARG A 94 -8.33 5.86 17.27
CA ARG A 94 -9.03 5.58 16.01
C ARG A 94 -10.28 4.74 16.19
N ALA A 95 -10.53 4.18 17.37
CA ALA A 95 -11.67 3.31 17.61
C ALA A 95 -13.00 4.00 17.27
N GLU A 96 -13.17 5.25 17.71
CA GLU A 96 -14.37 6.02 17.41
C GLU A 96 -14.59 6.18 15.90
N ARG A 97 -13.52 6.54 15.17
CA ARG A 97 -13.59 6.72 13.71
C ARG A 97 -13.87 5.41 12.98
N LEU A 98 -13.30 4.30 13.44
CA LEU A 98 -13.60 2.97 12.91
C LEU A 98 -15.08 2.62 13.11
N CYS A 99 -15.61 2.82 14.32
CA CYS A 99 -17.02 2.58 14.62
C CYS A 99 -17.93 3.48 13.76
N GLN A 100 -17.58 4.76 13.59
CA GLN A 100 -18.31 5.67 12.69
C GLN A 100 -18.31 5.18 11.24
N ALA A 101 -17.19 4.67 10.73
CA ALA A 101 -17.12 4.09 9.39
C ALA A 101 -18.05 2.88 9.22
N VAL A 102 -18.06 1.99 10.21
CA VAL A 102 -18.96 0.82 10.24
C VAL A 102 -20.42 1.25 10.25
N GLN A 103 -20.78 2.27 11.04
CA GLN A 103 -22.15 2.82 11.06
C GLN A 103 -22.57 3.40 9.71
N VAL A 104 -21.65 4.08 9.00
CA VAL A 104 -21.92 4.57 7.64
C VAL A 104 -22.14 3.40 6.67
N VAL A 105 -21.35 2.33 6.78
CA VAL A 105 -21.53 1.13 5.94
C VAL A 105 -22.91 0.49 6.18
N LEU A 106 -23.30 0.32 7.44
CA LEU A 106 -24.61 -0.25 7.78
C LEU A 106 -25.76 0.62 7.26
N THR A 107 -25.72 1.93 7.51
CA THR A 107 -26.83 2.84 7.25
C THR A 107 -26.93 3.30 5.79
N LYS A 108 -25.80 3.51 5.10
CA LYS A 108 -25.77 4.06 3.73
C LYS A 108 -25.44 3.04 2.65
N HIS A 109 -24.87 1.89 3.02
CA HIS A 109 -24.43 0.86 2.08
C HIS A 109 -25.07 -0.51 2.34
N GLY A 110 -26.16 -0.55 3.14
CA GLY A 110 -26.93 -1.77 3.38
C GLY A 110 -26.13 -2.88 4.07
N GLY A 111 -25.14 -2.50 4.89
CA GLY A 111 -24.27 -3.43 5.59
C GLY A 111 -23.28 -4.18 4.72
N ARG A 112 -22.98 -3.66 3.53
CA ARG A 112 -21.94 -4.19 2.64
C ARG A 112 -20.82 -3.18 2.48
N ILE A 113 -19.58 -3.60 2.71
CA ILE A 113 -18.40 -2.77 2.41
C ILE A 113 -18.48 -2.37 0.93
N PRO A 114 -18.43 -1.07 0.59
CA PRO A 114 -18.52 -0.63 -0.79
C PRO A 114 -17.35 -1.14 -1.62
N ASP A 115 -17.60 -1.48 -2.87
CA ASP A 115 -16.61 -2.01 -3.81
C ASP A 115 -15.96 -0.95 -4.69
N THR A 116 -16.43 0.30 -4.66
CA THR A 116 -15.86 1.40 -5.45
C THR A 116 -14.97 2.33 -4.63
N GLU A 117 -13.88 2.81 -5.23
CA GLU A 117 -12.96 3.78 -4.61
C GLU A 117 -13.74 5.03 -4.14
N ALA A 118 -14.68 5.53 -4.95
CA ALA A 118 -15.46 6.72 -4.64
C ALA A 118 -16.35 6.53 -3.40
N ALA A 119 -17.02 5.38 -3.25
CA ALA A 119 -17.86 5.11 -2.09
C ALA A 119 -17.01 4.87 -0.82
N LEU A 120 -15.89 4.16 -0.95
CA LEU A 120 -14.96 3.93 0.16
C LEU A 120 -14.35 5.24 0.70
N LEU A 121 -14.06 6.21 -0.17
CA LEU A 121 -13.52 7.51 0.23
C LEU A 121 -14.48 8.36 1.07
N VAL A 122 -15.77 8.04 1.07
CA VAL A 122 -16.76 8.72 1.94
C VAL A 122 -16.69 8.20 3.38
N LEU A 123 -16.12 7.01 3.61
CA LEU A 123 -16.06 6.41 4.93
C LEU A 123 -15.06 7.16 5.84
N PRO A 124 -15.44 7.50 7.08
CA PRO A 124 -14.55 8.09 8.07
C PRO A 124 -13.22 7.35 8.22
N GLY A 125 -12.11 8.06 8.02
CA GLY A 125 -10.76 7.51 8.21
C GLY A 125 -10.22 6.67 7.05
N ILE A 126 -10.98 6.54 5.96
CA ILE A 126 -10.55 5.86 4.75
C ILE A 126 -9.99 6.89 3.76
N GLY A 127 -8.68 6.83 3.54
CA GLY A 127 -8.00 7.62 2.51
C GLY A 127 -7.82 6.84 1.21
N LYS A 128 -7.36 7.53 0.15
CA LYS A 128 -7.16 6.95 -1.20
C LYS A 128 -6.37 5.64 -1.20
N TYR A 129 -5.30 5.55 -0.41
CA TYR A 129 -4.54 4.31 -0.25
C TYR A 129 -5.44 3.15 0.21
N THR A 130 -6.15 3.34 1.33
CA THR A 130 -6.97 2.30 1.95
C THR A 130 -8.14 1.92 1.06
N ALA A 131 -8.81 2.90 0.45
CA ALA A 131 -9.89 2.66 -0.50
C ALA A 131 -9.42 1.74 -1.65
N ARG A 132 -8.28 2.06 -2.27
CA ARG A 132 -7.72 1.27 -3.37
C ARG A 132 -7.17 -0.08 -2.93
N SER A 133 -6.62 -0.18 -1.72
CA SER A 133 -6.20 -1.45 -1.15
C SER A 133 -7.39 -2.39 -0.94
N ILE A 134 -8.52 -1.90 -0.42
CA ILE A 134 -9.76 -2.66 -0.30
C ILE A 134 -10.27 -3.09 -1.68
N CYS A 135 -10.38 -2.16 -2.65
CA CYS A 135 -10.77 -2.48 -4.03
C CYS A 135 -9.92 -3.60 -4.64
N ALA A 136 -8.60 -3.54 -4.47
CA ALA A 136 -7.70 -4.55 -5.02
C ALA A 136 -7.79 -5.89 -4.29
N ASN A 137 -7.75 -5.89 -2.95
CA ASN A 137 -7.58 -7.11 -2.15
C ASN A 137 -8.90 -7.84 -1.89
N ALA A 138 -10.01 -7.12 -1.69
CA ALA A 138 -11.31 -7.74 -1.47
C ALA A 138 -12.07 -7.99 -2.77
N PHE A 139 -11.98 -7.06 -3.73
CA PHE A 139 -12.82 -7.08 -4.93
C PHE A 139 -12.05 -7.36 -6.23
N GLY A 140 -10.75 -7.63 -6.16
CA GLY A 140 -9.92 -7.98 -7.33
C GLY A 140 -9.78 -6.88 -8.37
N GLN A 141 -10.11 -5.63 -8.02
CA GLN A 141 -10.08 -4.52 -8.97
C GLN A 141 -8.64 -4.08 -9.29
N PRO A 142 -8.40 -3.52 -10.50
CA PRO A 142 -7.07 -3.07 -10.91
C PRO A 142 -6.65 -1.74 -10.25
N ALA A 143 -6.75 -1.65 -8.93
CA ALA A 143 -6.50 -0.44 -8.15
C ALA A 143 -5.07 -0.43 -7.57
N ALA A 144 -4.14 0.23 -8.26
CA ALA A 144 -2.77 0.40 -7.77
C ALA A 144 -2.72 1.25 -6.49
N ILE A 145 -1.90 0.91 -5.50
CA ILE A 145 -1.75 1.70 -4.25
C ILE A 145 -0.51 2.59 -4.29
N LEU A 146 -0.50 3.62 -3.42
CA LEU A 146 0.67 4.46 -3.20
C LEU A 146 0.82 4.79 -1.71
N ASP A 147 1.78 4.16 -1.05
CA ASP A 147 2.27 4.54 0.28
C ASP A 147 3.69 5.09 0.18
N THR A 148 4.34 5.31 1.32
CA THR A 148 5.73 5.78 1.36
C THR A 148 6.74 4.76 0.83
N ASN A 149 6.42 3.46 0.87
CA ASN A 149 7.27 2.41 0.34
C ASN A 149 7.20 2.39 -1.19
N VAL A 150 5.99 2.32 -1.75
CA VAL A 150 5.75 2.35 -3.20
C VAL A 150 6.30 3.63 -3.80
N ALA A 151 6.01 4.79 -3.20
CA ALA A 151 6.54 6.08 -3.65
C ALA A 151 8.07 6.04 -3.74
N ARG A 152 8.75 5.60 -2.68
CA ARG A 152 10.21 5.52 -2.64
C ARG A 152 10.78 4.57 -3.70
N ILE A 153 10.13 3.43 -3.95
CA ILE A 153 10.55 2.50 -5.01
C ILE A 153 10.46 3.19 -6.38
N LEU A 154 9.33 3.84 -6.68
CA LEU A 154 9.11 4.52 -7.96
C LEU A 154 10.10 5.67 -8.16
N GLU A 155 10.31 6.50 -7.14
CA GLU A 155 11.27 7.61 -7.17
C GLU A 155 12.70 7.10 -7.43
N ARG A 156 13.13 6.09 -6.67
CA ARG A 156 14.49 5.56 -6.79
C ARG A 156 14.72 4.81 -8.09
N PHE A 157 13.78 3.96 -8.51
CA PHE A 157 13.98 3.11 -9.67
C PHE A 157 13.82 3.86 -10.99
N PHE A 158 12.78 4.70 -11.10
CA PHE A 158 12.49 5.46 -12.31
C PHE A 158 13.12 6.84 -12.33
N GLY A 159 13.66 7.33 -11.21
CA GLY A 159 14.22 8.68 -11.11
C GLY A 159 13.15 9.77 -11.08
N ILE A 160 11.95 9.43 -10.60
CA ILE A 160 10.82 10.36 -10.53
C ILE A 160 11.05 11.31 -9.34
N GLN A 161 10.87 12.61 -9.57
CA GLN A 161 10.89 13.62 -8.51
C GLN A 161 9.48 13.84 -7.99
N GLY A 162 9.08 13.08 -6.97
CA GLY A 162 7.78 13.26 -6.32
C GLY A 162 7.78 14.41 -5.30
N GLU A 163 6.58 14.86 -4.96
CA GLU A 163 6.37 15.93 -3.98
C GLU A 163 6.70 15.49 -2.54
N ARG A 164 6.82 16.43 -1.61
CA ARG A 164 7.05 16.13 -0.18
C ARG A 164 5.93 15.24 0.41
N VAL A 165 4.68 15.55 0.07
CA VAL A 165 3.50 14.79 0.56
C VAL A 165 3.13 13.72 -0.46
N LYS A 166 3.75 12.54 -0.34
CA LYS A 166 3.62 11.44 -1.31
C LYS A 166 2.17 11.04 -1.59
N SER A 167 1.32 11.03 -0.57
CA SER A 167 -0.10 10.65 -0.71
C SER A 167 -0.93 11.58 -1.59
N ARG A 168 -0.48 12.82 -1.82
CA ARG A 168 -1.16 13.81 -2.68
C ARG A 168 -0.47 14.02 -4.03
N CYS A 169 0.68 13.38 -4.24
CA CYS A 169 1.49 13.60 -5.43
C CYS A 169 0.86 12.91 -6.64
N LYS A 170 0.24 13.70 -7.53
CA LYS A 170 -0.43 13.17 -8.75
C LYS A 170 0.54 12.40 -9.64
N LEU A 171 1.76 12.90 -9.77
CA LEU A 171 2.83 12.28 -10.57
C LEU A 171 3.13 10.84 -10.10
N LEU A 172 3.24 10.62 -8.79
CA LEU A 172 3.50 9.30 -8.23
C LEU A 172 2.30 8.37 -8.29
N TRP A 173 1.08 8.91 -8.16
CA TRP A 173 -0.14 8.13 -8.38
C TRP A 173 -0.23 7.64 -9.83
N GLY A 174 -0.03 8.53 -10.81
CA GLY A 174 0.00 8.15 -12.22
C GLY A 174 1.11 7.14 -12.52
N ALA A 175 2.28 7.30 -11.91
CA ALA A 175 3.37 6.33 -12.05
C ALA A 175 3.04 4.96 -11.42
N ALA A 176 2.35 4.92 -10.27
CA ALA A 176 1.90 3.67 -9.65
C ALA A 176 0.86 2.95 -10.53
N GLU A 177 -0.07 3.70 -11.13
CA GLU A 177 -1.06 3.17 -12.06
C GLU A 177 -0.41 2.65 -13.35
N ALA A 178 0.48 3.44 -13.96
CA ALA A 178 1.24 2.99 -15.12
C ALA A 178 2.14 1.79 -14.79
N ALA A 179 2.65 1.69 -13.57
CA ALA A 179 3.50 0.58 -13.15
C ALA A 179 2.73 -0.72 -12.91
N ALA A 180 1.44 -0.67 -12.56
CA ALA A 180 0.65 -1.86 -12.24
C ALA A 180 0.39 -2.74 -13.48
N PRO A 181 0.46 -4.08 -13.34
CA PRO A 181 0.06 -5.01 -14.40
C PRO A 181 -1.46 -4.94 -14.67
N ALA A 182 -1.89 -5.52 -15.79
CA ALA A 182 -3.31 -5.55 -16.16
C ALA A 182 -4.16 -6.52 -15.28
N ALA A 183 -3.51 -7.55 -14.71
CA ALA A 183 -4.12 -8.55 -13.85
C ALA A 183 -3.29 -8.72 -12.56
N GLU A 184 -3.89 -9.33 -11.53
CA GLU A 184 -3.24 -9.59 -10.23
C GLU A 184 -2.68 -8.33 -9.53
N VAL A 185 -3.40 -7.20 -9.64
CA VAL A 185 -2.96 -5.92 -9.06
C VAL A 185 -2.82 -5.99 -7.53
N SER A 186 -3.65 -6.78 -6.84
CA SER A 186 -3.47 -7.07 -5.41
C SER A 186 -2.09 -7.67 -5.11
N ARG A 187 -1.71 -8.75 -5.80
CA ARG A 187 -0.41 -9.40 -5.62
C ARG A 187 0.75 -8.46 -5.95
N TRP A 188 0.59 -7.65 -6.99
CA TRP A 188 1.55 -6.61 -7.36
C TRP A 188 1.74 -5.56 -6.26
N ASN A 189 0.64 -5.02 -5.73
CA ASN A 189 0.64 -4.05 -4.65
C ASN A 189 1.35 -4.60 -3.41
N LEU A 190 0.99 -5.82 -2.98
CA LEU A 190 1.60 -6.50 -1.84
C LEU A 190 3.09 -6.79 -2.06
N THR A 191 3.49 -7.15 -3.29
CA THR A 191 4.89 -7.33 -3.67
C THR A 191 5.69 -6.04 -3.49
N LEU A 192 5.15 -4.89 -3.91
CA LEU A 192 5.83 -3.61 -3.74
C LEU A 192 5.97 -3.22 -2.26
N LEU A 193 4.94 -3.48 -1.45
CA LEU A 193 4.99 -3.23 -0.01
C LEU A 193 6.09 -4.08 0.67
N ASP A 194 6.14 -5.38 0.36
CA ASP A 194 7.15 -6.29 0.90
C ASP A 194 8.56 -5.89 0.43
N PHE A 195 8.71 -5.59 -0.86
CA PHE A 195 9.98 -5.16 -1.42
C PHE A 195 10.48 -3.86 -0.80
N GLY A 196 9.58 -2.90 -0.56
CA GLY A 196 9.91 -1.64 0.10
C GLY A 196 10.25 -1.81 1.57
N ALA A 197 9.64 -2.79 2.25
CA ALA A 197 9.92 -3.11 3.64
C ALA A 197 11.22 -3.90 3.83
N LEU A 198 11.56 -4.82 2.92
CA LEU A 198 12.69 -5.75 3.08
C LEU A 198 13.96 -5.32 2.34
N VAL A 199 13.83 -4.71 1.15
CA VAL A 199 14.97 -4.45 0.26
C VAL A 199 15.18 -2.95 0.07
N CYS A 200 14.20 -2.26 -0.49
CA CYS A 200 14.29 -0.83 -0.78
C CYS A 200 13.89 0.01 0.44
N THR A 201 14.55 -0.21 1.59
CA THR A 201 14.20 0.47 2.85
C THR A 201 14.59 1.96 2.83
N ALA A 202 13.99 2.75 3.72
CA ALA A 202 14.17 4.20 3.70
C ALA A 202 15.62 4.64 3.97
N ARG A 203 16.28 4.06 4.98
CA ARG A 203 17.59 4.51 5.48
C ARG A 203 18.77 3.71 4.92
N GLN A 204 18.70 2.38 4.98
CA GLN A 204 19.79 1.49 4.58
C GLN A 204 19.24 0.42 3.62
N PRO A 205 18.95 0.81 2.35
CA PRO A 205 18.45 -0.15 1.38
C PRO A 205 19.52 -1.18 1.02
N SER A 206 19.12 -2.44 0.86
CA SER A 206 20.01 -3.55 0.50
C SER A 206 20.33 -3.54 -1.00
N CYS A 207 20.91 -2.44 -1.50
CA CYS A 207 21.15 -2.22 -2.93
C CYS A 207 22.04 -3.30 -3.58
N GLY A 208 23.01 -3.88 -2.85
CA GLY A 208 23.88 -4.94 -3.38
C GLY A 208 23.18 -6.27 -3.65
N ALA A 209 22.07 -6.54 -2.95
CA ALA A 209 21.22 -7.72 -3.17
C ALA A 209 19.92 -7.36 -3.90
N CYS A 210 19.78 -6.12 -4.37
CA CYS A 210 18.55 -5.63 -4.97
C CYS A 210 18.43 -6.11 -6.42
N PRO A 211 17.37 -6.87 -6.79
CA PRO A 211 17.19 -7.36 -8.15
C PRO A 211 17.01 -6.21 -9.17
N LEU A 212 16.69 -5.01 -8.70
CA LEU A 212 16.50 -3.83 -9.53
C LEU A 212 17.79 -3.02 -9.78
N GLN A 213 18.89 -3.33 -9.08
CA GLN A 213 20.12 -2.52 -9.05
C GLN A 213 20.61 -2.14 -10.45
N LYS A 214 20.62 -3.09 -11.39
CA LYS A 214 21.16 -2.92 -12.75
C LYS A 214 20.53 -1.77 -13.55
N ARG A 215 19.29 -1.39 -13.25
CA ARG A 215 18.55 -0.34 -13.99
C ARG A 215 17.99 0.75 -13.07
N CYS A 216 18.34 0.72 -11.79
CA CYS A 216 17.85 1.66 -10.80
C CYS A 216 18.53 3.02 -10.98
N CYS A 217 17.76 4.12 -11.00
CA CYS A 217 18.33 5.47 -11.04
C CYS A 217 19.03 5.84 -9.71
N TYR A 218 18.64 5.19 -8.61
CA TYR A 218 19.26 5.34 -7.31
C TYR A 218 20.54 4.51 -7.20
N ARG A 219 21.69 5.19 -7.17
CA ARG A 219 23.02 4.58 -7.12
C ARG A 219 23.49 4.16 -5.72
N GLY A 220 22.58 4.04 -4.75
CA GLY A 220 22.87 3.62 -3.37
C GLY A 220 23.37 4.75 -2.47
N VAL A 221 23.43 4.50 -1.16
CA VAL A 221 24.14 5.38 -0.21
C VAL A 221 25.62 5.02 -0.29
N GLY A 222 26.47 5.95 -0.75
CA GLY A 222 27.92 5.73 -0.87
C GLY A 222 28.47 5.67 -2.30
N SER A 223 27.65 5.85 -3.34
CA SER A 223 28.22 6.21 -4.64
C SER A 223 28.71 7.66 -4.57
N SER A 224 30.01 7.82 -4.42
CA SER A 224 30.69 9.10 -4.69
C SER A 224 30.19 9.66 -6.02
N LYS A 225 29.91 10.96 -6.02
CA LYS A 225 29.57 11.72 -7.21
C LYS A 225 30.61 11.42 -8.29
N VAL A 226 30.17 10.89 -9.41
CA VAL A 226 30.81 11.18 -10.69
C VAL A 226 29.88 12.19 -11.36
N ALA A 227 30.15 13.46 -11.06
CA ALA A 227 29.94 14.50 -12.05
C ALA A 227 31.06 14.35 -13.10
N GLU A 228 30.77 14.72 -14.34
CA GLU A 228 31.58 14.50 -15.56
C GLU A 228 31.30 13.09 -16.14
N GLU A 229 30.71 12.91 -17.32
CA GLU A 229 31.03 13.55 -18.58
C GLU A 229 29.72 13.84 -19.37
N GLN A 230 29.40 15.12 -19.56
CA GLN A 230 28.70 15.54 -20.78
C GLN A 230 29.79 15.99 -21.74
N GLY A 231 29.86 15.29 -22.86
CA GLY A 231 30.89 15.43 -23.88
C GLY A 231 31.06 16.86 -24.36
N ARG A 232 32.32 17.29 -24.32
CA ARG A 232 32.94 17.92 -25.47
C ARG A 232 32.81 16.95 -26.65
N TYR A 233 31.89 17.24 -27.57
CA TYR A 233 32.03 16.93 -28.98
C TYR A 233 31.29 18.03 -29.73
N GLU A 234 32.10 18.81 -30.44
CA GLU A 234 31.79 19.76 -31.53
C GLU A 234 31.11 21.09 -31.19
#